data_AF-A0A4Q4XW88-F1
#
_entry.id   AF-A0A4Q4XW88-F1
#
_cell.length_a   1.000
_cell.length_b   1.000
_cell.length_c   1.000
_cell.angle_alpha   90.00
_cell.angle_beta   90.00
_cell.angle_gamma   90.00
#
_symmetry.space_group_name_H-M   'P 1'
#
loop_
_entity.id
_entity.type
_entity.pdbx_description
1 polymer ?
#
loop_
_entity_poly.entity_id
_entity_poly.type
_entity_poly.pdbx_seq_one_letter_code
_entity_poly.pdbx_strand_id
1 'polypeptide(L)'
;MRTVFAQDVATGTISLADSPDYESQGPASVFDIKNELPAQPDLICYVLRTPLHLSCTPEQLEALREGTAVVEDDVVVSPAAVRP
;
A
#
# COMPACT_ATOMS: atom_id res chain seq x y z
N MET A 1 -20.15 -6.85 32.61
CA MET A 1 -19.44 -6.01 31.62
C MET A 1 -20.35 -4.86 31.26
N ARG A 2 -20.08 -3.62 31.72
CA ARG A 2 -20.79 -2.41 31.27
C ARG A 2 -19.97 -1.78 30.16
N THR A 3 -20.35 -2.06 28.92
CA THR A 3 -19.77 -1.46 27.72
C THR A 3 -20.39 -0.09 27.51
N VAL A 4 -19.62 0.95 27.83
CA VAL A 4 -19.96 2.38 27.70
C VAL A 4 -21.13 2.79 28.61
N PHE A 5 -21.00 3.89 29.36
CA PHE A 5 -21.93 4.29 30.43
C PHE A 5 -23.28 4.82 29.89
N ALA A 6 -23.96 4.06 29.04
CA ALA A 6 -25.11 4.52 28.23
C ALA A 6 -24.79 5.78 27.43
N GLN A 7 -23.53 5.95 27.01
CA GLN A 7 -23.11 7.04 26.14
C GLN A 7 -22.93 6.52 24.72
N ASP A 8 -23.16 7.39 23.74
CA ASP A 8 -22.86 7.15 22.34
C ASP A 8 -21.39 6.72 22.15
N VAL A 9 -21.17 5.72 21.30
CA VAL A 9 -19.83 5.17 21.01
C VAL A 9 -19.02 6.09 20.10
N ALA A 10 -19.68 6.81 19.19
CA ALA A 10 -18.98 7.65 18.22
C ALA A 10 -18.38 8.92 18.85
N THR A 11 -19.10 9.54 19.78
CA THR A 11 -18.70 10.80 20.41
C THR A 11 -18.39 10.69 21.90
N GLY A 12 -19.01 9.74 22.62
CA GLY A 12 -18.88 9.62 24.08
C GLY A 12 -19.58 10.73 24.87
N THR A 13 -20.24 11.69 24.21
CA THR A 13 -20.81 12.89 24.86
C THR A 13 -22.32 12.83 25.01
N ILE A 14 -23.01 12.02 24.21
CA ILE A 14 -24.47 11.96 24.18
C ILE A 14 -24.94 10.78 25.02
N SER A 15 -25.84 11.06 25.97
CA SER A 15 -26.48 10.04 26.81
C SER A 15 -27.63 9.38 26.06
N LEU A 16 -27.50 8.09 25.76
CA LEU A 16 -28.52 7.26 25.12
C LEU A 16 -29.72 7.00 26.05
N ALA A 17 -29.57 7.23 27.36
CA ALA A 17 -30.67 7.15 28.31
C ALA A 17 -31.66 8.32 28.17
N ASP A 18 -31.17 9.49 27.77
CA ASP A 18 -31.96 10.73 27.66
C ASP A 18 -32.40 11.02 26.22
N SER A 19 -31.92 10.22 25.26
CA SER A 19 -32.19 10.39 23.83
C SER A 19 -32.42 9.02 23.17
N PRO A 20 -33.62 8.44 23.33
CA PRO A 20 -33.92 7.09 22.84
C PRO A 20 -33.90 6.97 21.31
N ASP A 21 -34.11 8.10 20.61
CA ASP A 21 -34.13 8.17 19.15
C ASP A 21 -32.75 8.55 18.55
N TYR A 22 -31.69 8.52 19.36
CA TYR A 22 -30.35 8.85 18.89
C TYR A 22 -29.79 7.75 17.99
N GLU A 23 -29.55 8.08 16.73
CA GLU A 23 -28.95 7.22 15.72
C GLU A 23 -27.78 7.94 15.04
N SER A 24 -26.72 7.20 14.69
CA SER A 24 -25.61 7.75 13.92
C SER A 24 -26.05 8.05 12.49
N GLN A 25 -25.66 9.22 11.98
CA GLN A 25 -25.94 9.60 10.60
C GLN A 25 -24.78 9.14 9.71
N GLY A 26 -25.08 8.28 8.74
CA GLY A 26 -24.09 7.80 7.79
C GLY A 26 -24.66 6.71 6.88
N PRO A 27 -23.95 6.35 5.81
CA PRO A 27 -24.34 5.21 5.00
C PRO A 27 -24.23 3.92 5.82
N ALA A 28 -25.21 3.02 5.66
CA ALA A 28 -25.23 1.72 6.34
C ALA A 28 -24.01 0.84 6.00
N SER A 29 -23.30 1.17 4.90
CA SER A 29 -22.09 0.50 4.44
C SER A 29 -21.12 1.53 3.88
N VAL A 30 -19.83 1.35 4.21
CA VAL A 30 -18.71 2.09 3.62
C VAL A 30 -17.84 1.19 2.73
N PHE A 31 -18.27 -0.04 2.43
CA PHE A 31 -17.50 -1.00 1.62
C PHE A 31 -17.21 -0.48 0.21
N ASP A 32 -18.09 0.36 -0.31
CA ASP A 32 -17.97 0.98 -1.63
C ASP A 32 -17.10 2.25 -1.62
N ILE A 33 -16.78 2.78 -0.44
CA ILE A 33 -15.92 3.96 -0.28
C ILE A 33 -14.47 3.49 -0.31
N LYS A 34 -13.85 3.59 -1.49
CA LYS A 34 -12.45 3.21 -1.71
C LYS A 34 -11.60 4.45 -1.95
N ASN A 35 -10.40 4.45 -1.38
CA ASN A 35 -9.39 5.44 -1.71
C ASN A 35 -8.77 5.11 -3.08
N GLU A 36 -8.29 6.13 -3.77
CA GLU A 36 -7.46 5.93 -4.96
C GLU A 36 -6.20 5.15 -4.57
N LEU A 37 -5.89 4.13 -5.37
CA LEU A 37 -4.67 3.37 -5.16
C LEU A 37 -3.47 4.23 -5.51
N PRO A 38 -2.43 4.27 -4.66
CA PRO A 38 -1.20 4.94 -5.01
C PRO A 38 -0.58 4.29 -6.25
N ALA A 39 0.19 5.08 -7.00
CA ALA A 39 0.96 4.54 -8.12
C ALA A 39 1.89 3.42 -7.63
N GLN A 40 1.98 2.34 -8.42
CA GLN A 40 2.93 1.27 -8.12
C GLN A 40 4.36 1.79 -8.25
N PRO A 41 5.27 1.41 -7.34
CA PRO A 41 6.66 1.82 -7.44
C PRO A 41 7.30 1.30 -8.73
N ASP A 42 8.33 2.01 -9.18
CA ASP A 42 9.13 1.58 -10.33
C ASP A 42 9.85 0.27 -10.03
N LEU A 43 10.13 -0.49 -11.09
CA LEU A 43 10.82 -1.77 -10.96
C LEU A 43 12.31 -1.50 -10.79
N ILE A 44 12.82 -1.77 -9.60
CA ILE A 44 14.23 -1.57 -9.25
C ILE A 44 14.94 -2.92 -9.22
N CYS A 45 15.92 -3.10 -10.11
CA CYS A 45 16.76 -4.29 -10.16
C CYS A 45 17.91 -4.15 -9.15
N TYR A 46 17.82 -4.90 -8.05
CA TYR A 46 18.85 -4.94 -7.01
C TYR A 46 19.76 -6.15 -7.20
N VAL A 47 21.06 -5.94 -7.43
CA VAL A 47 22.00 -7.01 -7.83
C VAL A 47 22.26 -8.02 -6.72
N LEU A 48 22.08 -7.62 -5.46
CA LEU A 48 22.26 -8.52 -4.32
C LEU A 48 20.97 -9.30 -3.96
N ARG A 49 19.83 -8.97 -4.60
CA ARG A 49 18.57 -9.66 -4.34
C ARG A 49 18.54 -10.96 -5.11
N THR A 50 18.61 -12.06 -4.38
CA THR A 50 18.47 -13.40 -4.96
C THR A 50 17.07 -13.96 -4.72
N PRO A 51 16.43 -14.57 -5.74
CA PRO A 51 16.90 -14.68 -7.12
C PRO A 51 16.62 -13.41 -7.97
N LEU A 52 17.60 -13.03 -8.81
CA LEU A 52 17.60 -11.78 -9.59
C LEU A 52 16.39 -11.62 -10.54
N HIS A 53 15.84 -12.72 -11.04
CA HIS A 53 14.70 -12.71 -11.97
C HIS A 53 13.39 -12.20 -11.34
N LEU A 54 13.32 -12.05 -10.01
CA LEU A 54 12.15 -11.49 -9.33
C LEU A 54 12.16 -9.96 -9.30
N SER A 55 13.31 -9.33 -9.51
CA SER A 55 13.49 -7.88 -9.43
C SER A 55 14.00 -7.23 -10.71
N CYS A 56 14.56 -8.01 -11.65
CA CYS A 56 15.22 -7.50 -12.84
C CYS A 56 14.50 -7.92 -14.12
N THR A 57 14.47 -7.05 -15.13
CA THR A 57 13.94 -7.40 -16.46
C THR A 57 14.92 -8.35 -17.19
N PRO A 58 14.45 -9.09 -18.21
CA PRO A 58 15.34 -9.94 -19.02
C PRO A 58 16.51 -9.17 -19.64
N GLU A 59 16.28 -7.93 -20.07
CA GLU A 59 17.32 -7.05 -20.65
C GLU A 59 18.38 -6.67 -19.62
N GLN A 60 17.97 -6.39 -18.38
CA GLN A 60 18.89 -6.10 -17.28
C GLN A 60 19.69 -7.34 -16.88
N LEU A 61 19.07 -8.52 -16.88
CA LEU A 61 19.77 -9.78 -16.64
C LEU A 61 20.83 -10.06 -17.71
N GLU A 62 20.52 -9.77 -18.97
CA GLU A 62 21.48 -9.92 -20.06
C GLU A 62 22.63 -8.92 -19.94
N ALA A 63 22.34 -7.65 -19.67
CA ALA A 63 23.37 -6.63 -19.46
C ALA A 63 24.27 -6.94 -18.24
N LEU A 64 23.71 -7.53 -17.18
CA LEU A 64 24.49 -8.03 -16.04
C LEU A 64 25.37 -9.23 -16.42
N ARG A 65 24.89 -10.11 -17.29
CA ARG A 65 25.65 -11.28 -17.78
C ARG A 65 26.78 -10.88 -18.72
N GLU A 66 26.53 -9.90 -19.59
CA GLU A 66 27.51 -9.37 -20.55
C GLU A 66 28.51 -8.39 -19.90
N GLY A 67 28.22 -7.90 -18.69
CA GLY A 67 29.05 -6.92 -17.98
C GLY A 67 28.92 -5.49 -18.53
N THR A 68 27.85 -5.21 -19.26
CA THR A 68 27.54 -3.90 -19.87
C THR A 68 26.59 -3.05 -19.01
N ALA A 69 26.03 -3.64 -17.94
CA ALA A 69 25.17 -2.94 -17.00
C ALA A 69 25.93 -1.90 -16.16
N VAL A 70 25.33 -0.74 -15.97
CA VAL A 70 25.80 0.28 -15.02
C VAL A 70 25.07 0.07 -13.70
N VAL A 71 25.85 -0.19 -12.64
CA VAL A 71 25.34 -0.44 -11.28
C VAL A 71 25.81 0.66 -10.36
N GLU A 72 24.88 1.30 -9.67
CA GLU A 72 25.14 2.30 -8.63
C GLU A 72 24.38 1.88 -7.37
N ASP A 73 25.05 1.88 -6.21
CA ASP A 73 24.47 1.47 -4.92
C ASP A 73 23.72 0.12 -4.98
N ASP A 74 24.33 -0.87 -5.64
CA ASP A 74 23.77 -2.21 -5.89
C ASP A 74 22.48 -2.23 -6.74
N VAL A 75 22.14 -1.13 -7.42
CA VAL A 75 20.98 -0.99 -8.30
C VAL A 75 21.42 -0.84 -9.77
N VAL A 76 20.78 -1.57 -10.68
CA VAL A 76 21.01 -1.39 -12.12
C VAL A 76 20.32 -0.11 -12.59
N VAL A 77 21.11 0.88 -13.01
CA VAL A 77 20.65 2.18 -13.53
C VAL A 77 20.50 2.14 -15.05
N SER A 78 21.37 1.39 -15.73
CA SER A 78 21.32 1.16 -17.17
C SER A 78 21.59 -0.30 -17.50
N PRO A 79 20.75 -0.97 -18.31
CA PRO A 79 19.56 -0.45 -18.99
C PRO A 79 18.41 -0.15 -18.02
N ALA A 80 17.67 0.93 -18.29
CA ALA A 80 16.51 1.34 -17.49
C ALA A 80 15.43 0.25 -17.54
N ALA A 81 14.76 0.01 -16.41
CA ALA A 81 13.69 -0.98 -16.36
C ALA A 81 12.50 -0.50 -17.19
N VAL A 82 12.31 -1.08 -18.37
CA VAL A 82 11.11 -0.86 -19.18
C VAL A 82 10.05 -1.85 -18.71
N ARG A 83 8.94 -1.33 -18.15
CA ARG A 83 7.76 -2.15 -17.84
C ARG A 83 7.01 -2.42 -19.16
N PRO A 84 6.85 -3.67 -19.61
CA PRO A 84 6.03 -3.98 -20.79
C PRO A 84 4.54 -3.73 -20.54
#